data_AF-A0A1V6A5G2-F1
#
_entry.id   AF-A0A1V6A5G2-F1
#
_cell.length_a   1.000
_cell.length_b   1.000
_cell.length_c   1.000
_cell.angle_alpha   90.00
_cell.angle_beta   90.00
_cell.angle_gamma   90.00
#
_symmetry.space_group_name_H-M   'P 1'
#
loop_
_entity.id
_entity.type
_entity.pdbx_description
1 polymer ?
#
loop_
_entity_poly.entity_id
_entity_poly.type
_entity_poly.pdbx_seq_one_letter_code
_entity_poly.pdbx_strand_id
1 'polypeptide(L)'
;MPDRITFTRPSMTAAVSVTGSGCGLNCAHCGAKYLKGMRPPEEALAAFPASRPKSALVSGGSDAYGRVPVEAWTGRVKAALPGIKINCHTGILDAARAAALAGTVDVVSYDYVSDARIVSGVYGSLSQAEDYVAGFISASGAFPTVPHITVGLMGPDEEPSLSLKSLAEIRGLADEGRISEPPAIVIIVFRPTPGTRMEGVEPPVADSVIDVIKAAKSLFPASPVSLGCMRPTGRYRDELDAKAVGAGVDIIVMPSKKARKAALDMGLTVAEADECCVFPALEGGDGDGR
;
A
#
# COMPACT_ATOMS: atom_id res chain seq x y z
N MET A 1 2.93 -21.44 -10.36
CA MET A 1 2.78 -20.07 -10.87
C MET A 1 1.30 -19.84 -11.12
N PRO A 2 0.78 -18.63 -10.94
CA PRO A 2 -0.63 -18.36 -11.23
C PRO A 2 -0.87 -18.42 -12.74
N ASP A 3 -2.04 -18.88 -13.18
CA ASP A 3 -2.44 -18.91 -14.60
C ASP A 3 -2.93 -17.53 -15.10
N ARG A 4 -3.11 -16.59 -14.15
CA ARG A 4 -3.66 -15.24 -14.37
C ARG A 4 -2.83 -14.22 -13.61
N ILE A 5 -2.69 -13.04 -14.18
CA ILE A 5 -2.15 -11.84 -13.53
C ILE A 5 -3.11 -10.67 -13.72
N THR A 6 -3.26 -9.84 -12.69
CA THR A 6 -4.11 -8.64 -12.76
C THR A 6 -3.27 -7.39 -12.90
N PHE A 7 -3.58 -6.58 -13.90
CA PHE A 7 -3.00 -5.28 -14.14
C PHE A 7 -4.00 -4.20 -13.74
N THR A 8 -3.64 -3.40 -12.73
CA THR A 8 -4.52 -2.31 -12.27
C THR A 8 -3.99 -0.94 -12.70
N ARG A 9 -4.90 -0.10 -13.20
CA ARG A 9 -4.69 1.33 -13.42
C ARG A 9 -5.81 2.06 -12.68
N PRO A 10 -5.57 2.66 -11.51
CA PRO A 10 -6.61 3.12 -10.60
C PRO A 10 -7.30 4.41 -11.09
N SER A 11 -7.90 4.40 -12.28
CA SER A 11 -8.61 5.53 -12.89
C SER A 11 -9.99 5.76 -12.29
N MET A 12 -10.57 4.74 -11.64
CA MET A 12 -11.86 4.82 -10.95
C MET A 12 -11.73 4.94 -9.43
N THR A 13 -10.51 5.21 -8.92
CA THR A 13 -10.27 5.55 -7.52
C THR A 13 -9.96 7.04 -7.37
N ALA A 14 -10.74 7.75 -6.55
CA ALA A 14 -10.41 9.11 -6.16
C ALA A 14 -9.32 9.12 -5.07
N ALA A 15 -8.18 9.77 -5.31
CA ALA A 15 -7.14 9.96 -4.29
C ALA A 15 -7.39 11.25 -3.50
N VAL A 16 -7.67 11.12 -2.20
CA VAL A 16 -8.08 12.20 -1.31
C VAL A 16 -7.08 12.38 -0.16
N SER A 17 -6.50 13.57 -0.03
CA SER A 17 -5.63 13.92 1.10
C SER A 17 -6.36 14.85 2.08
N VAL A 18 -6.70 14.35 3.27
CA VAL A 18 -7.45 15.08 4.30
C VAL A 18 -6.71 16.25 4.94
N THR A 19 -5.41 16.35 4.71
CA THR A 19 -4.56 17.46 5.19
C THR A 19 -4.01 18.31 4.04
N GLY A 20 -4.51 18.11 2.81
CA GLY A 20 -3.93 18.72 1.61
C GLY A 20 -2.46 18.31 1.46
N SER A 21 -1.54 19.27 1.38
CA SER A 21 -0.10 19.01 1.32
C SER A 21 0.62 19.05 2.67
N GLY A 22 -0.09 19.27 3.78
CA GLY A 22 0.50 19.35 5.12
C GLY A 22 0.81 17.98 5.70
N CYS A 23 2.00 17.80 6.27
CA CYS A 23 2.41 16.59 6.99
C CYS A 23 3.37 16.97 8.12
N GLY A 24 3.03 16.61 9.36
CA GLY A 24 3.81 16.88 10.57
C GLY A 24 5.08 16.03 10.67
N LEU A 25 5.09 14.80 10.15
CA LEU A 25 6.31 13.97 10.12
C LEU A 25 7.39 14.55 9.19
N ASN A 26 6.98 15.04 8.02
CA ASN A 26 7.92 15.49 6.98
C ASN A 26 9.05 14.45 6.73
N CYS A 27 8.67 13.19 6.53
CA CYS A 27 9.57 12.03 6.42
C CYS A 27 10.71 12.29 5.42
N ALA A 28 11.89 11.74 5.69
CA ALA A 28 13.08 11.92 4.88
C ALA A 28 12.89 11.44 3.43
N HIS A 29 12.10 10.38 3.23
CA HIS A 29 11.88 9.78 1.91
C HIS A 29 10.92 10.60 1.03
N CYS A 30 9.84 11.18 1.58
CA CYS A 30 8.80 11.85 0.80
C CYS A 30 8.71 13.37 1.00
N GLY A 31 9.06 13.90 2.18
CA GLY A 31 8.95 15.33 2.51
C GLY A 31 7.58 15.93 2.20
N ALA A 32 6.50 15.19 2.48
CA ALA A 32 5.11 15.52 2.11
C ALA A 32 4.80 15.61 0.59
N LYS A 33 5.78 15.37 -0.30
CA LYS A 33 5.61 15.55 -1.74
C LYS A 33 4.61 14.59 -2.36
N TYR A 34 4.43 13.40 -1.79
CA TYR A 34 3.46 12.42 -2.29
C TYR A 34 2.01 12.90 -2.15
N LEU A 35 1.72 13.75 -1.16
CA LEU A 35 0.38 14.32 -0.98
C LEU A 35 -0.01 15.29 -2.10
N LYS A 36 0.96 15.88 -2.80
CA LYS A 36 0.70 16.82 -3.90
C LYS A 36 -0.01 16.18 -5.10
N GLY A 37 0.05 14.85 -5.21
CA GLY A 37 -0.68 14.09 -6.23
C GLY A 37 -2.14 13.79 -5.86
N MET A 38 -2.58 14.18 -4.67
CA MET A 38 -3.91 13.89 -4.13
C MET A 38 -4.75 15.16 -4.05
N ARG A 39 -6.08 15.00 -4.17
CA ARG A 39 -7.00 16.14 -4.07
C ARG A 39 -7.37 16.41 -2.61
N PRO A 40 -7.47 17.68 -2.19
CA PRO A 40 -8.14 18.02 -0.93
C PRO A 40 -9.57 17.46 -0.89
N PRO A 41 -10.14 17.15 0.28
CA PRO A 41 -11.42 16.46 0.38
C PRO A 41 -12.55 17.25 -0.27
N GLU A 42 -12.64 18.55 -0.01
CA GLU A 42 -13.70 19.40 -0.54
C GLU A 42 -13.70 19.43 -2.07
N GLU A 43 -12.50 19.52 -2.69
CA GLU A 43 -12.34 19.44 -4.14
C GLU A 43 -12.72 18.06 -4.68
N ALA A 44 -12.35 16.99 -3.98
CA ALA A 44 -12.73 15.64 -4.36
C ALA A 44 -14.26 15.46 -4.32
N LEU A 45 -14.91 15.87 -3.22
CA LEU A 45 -16.35 15.78 -3.04
C LEU A 45 -17.10 16.60 -4.11
N ALA A 46 -16.64 17.80 -4.42
CA ALA A 46 -17.23 18.63 -5.47
C ALA A 46 -17.13 17.99 -6.87
N ALA A 47 -16.09 17.18 -7.12
CA ALA A 47 -15.90 16.49 -8.39
C ALA A 47 -16.74 15.20 -8.53
N PHE A 48 -17.17 14.58 -7.43
CA PHE A 48 -17.87 13.29 -7.44
C PHE A 48 -19.11 13.22 -8.32
N PRO A 49 -19.99 14.24 -8.40
CA PRO A 49 -21.15 14.19 -9.29
C PRO A 49 -20.79 13.96 -10.76
N ALA A 50 -19.66 14.52 -11.20
CA ALA A 50 -19.18 14.38 -12.57
C ALA A 50 -18.33 13.11 -12.76
N SER A 51 -17.43 12.81 -11.83
CA SER A 51 -16.46 11.71 -12.00
C SER A 51 -16.95 10.33 -11.55
N ARG A 52 -17.94 10.28 -10.64
CA ARG A 52 -18.56 9.06 -10.08
C ARG A 52 -17.58 7.90 -9.86
N PRO A 53 -16.53 8.09 -9.03
CA PRO A 53 -15.53 7.05 -8.77
C PRO A 53 -16.18 5.82 -8.11
N LYS A 54 -15.60 4.63 -8.35
CA LYS A 54 -16.03 3.38 -7.69
C LYS A 54 -15.48 3.28 -6.25
N SER A 55 -14.30 3.85 -6.04
CA SER A 55 -13.64 3.88 -4.74
C SER A 55 -12.94 5.21 -4.43
N ALA A 56 -12.61 5.42 -3.16
CA ALA A 56 -11.75 6.49 -2.71
C ALA A 56 -10.57 5.93 -1.90
N LEU A 57 -9.37 6.41 -2.18
CA LEU A 57 -8.20 6.30 -1.31
C LEU A 57 -8.17 7.54 -0.41
N VAL A 58 -8.56 7.38 0.85
CA VAL A 58 -8.54 8.45 1.85
C VAL A 58 -7.25 8.35 2.65
N SER A 59 -6.41 9.38 2.59
CA SER A 59 -5.14 9.46 3.30
C SER A 59 -4.87 10.93 3.65
N GLY A 60 -3.65 11.25 4.02
CA GLY A 60 -3.21 12.59 4.38
C GLY A 60 -1.81 12.54 4.96
N GLY A 61 -1.30 13.71 5.31
CA GLY A 61 -0.08 13.80 6.09
C GLY A 61 -0.32 13.37 7.54
N SER A 62 0.66 12.66 8.07
CA SER A 62 0.66 12.23 9.46
C SER A 62 1.04 13.37 10.39
N ASP A 63 0.54 13.35 11.62
CA ASP A 63 1.07 14.14 12.73
C ASP A 63 2.45 13.63 13.19
N ALA A 64 3.03 14.25 14.21
CA ALA A 64 4.36 13.89 14.73
C ALA A 64 4.46 12.45 15.30
N TYR A 65 3.33 11.78 15.49
CA TYR A 65 3.22 10.41 16.01
C TYR A 65 2.81 9.41 14.92
N GLY A 66 2.88 9.80 13.65
CA GLY A 66 2.57 8.90 12.55
C GLY A 66 1.07 8.62 12.37
N ARG A 67 0.18 9.49 12.88
CA ARG A 67 -1.28 9.34 12.77
C ARG A 67 -1.86 10.25 11.70
N VAL A 68 -2.76 9.74 10.85
CA VAL A 68 -3.44 10.52 9.81
C VAL A 68 -4.90 10.81 10.22
N PRO A 69 -5.36 12.08 10.26
CA PRO A 69 -6.66 12.45 10.83
C PRO A 69 -7.83 12.25 9.84
N VAL A 70 -8.10 10.99 9.49
CA VAL A 70 -9.08 10.59 8.46
C VAL A 70 -10.53 10.50 8.97
N GLU A 71 -10.74 10.42 10.28
CA GLU A 71 -12.02 10.09 10.94
C GLU A 71 -13.13 11.08 10.58
N ALA A 72 -12.77 12.37 10.44
CA ALA A 72 -13.71 13.42 10.10
C ALA A 72 -14.19 13.37 8.63
N TRP A 73 -13.58 12.51 7.79
CA TRP A 73 -13.73 12.58 6.34
C TRP A 73 -14.31 11.32 5.70
N THR A 74 -13.98 10.13 6.20
CA THR A 74 -14.46 8.86 5.60
C THR A 74 -15.99 8.80 5.52
N GLY A 75 -16.69 9.20 6.59
CA GLY A 75 -18.15 9.29 6.61
C GLY A 75 -18.70 10.33 5.62
N ARG A 76 -18.03 11.47 5.45
CA ARG A 76 -18.43 12.51 4.48
C ARG A 76 -18.25 12.03 3.03
N VAL A 77 -17.18 11.28 2.76
CA VAL A 77 -16.94 10.65 1.45
C VAL A 77 -18.04 9.64 1.13
N LYS A 78 -18.40 8.73 2.07
CA LYS A 78 -19.51 7.80 1.86
C LYS A 78 -20.86 8.50 1.68
N ALA A 79 -21.11 9.57 2.43
CA ALA A 79 -22.35 10.33 2.31
C ALA A 79 -22.47 11.08 0.97
N ALA A 80 -21.36 11.60 0.44
CA ALA A 80 -21.35 12.31 -0.83
C ALA A 80 -21.55 11.39 -2.04
N LEU A 81 -21.15 10.13 -1.95
CA LEU A 81 -21.38 9.14 -2.99
C LEU A 81 -21.76 7.77 -2.37
N PRO A 82 -23.06 7.54 -2.12
CA PRO A 82 -23.53 6.27 -1.56
C PRO A 82 -23.07 5.08 -2.40
N GLY A 83 -22.50 4.06 -1.74
CA GLY A 83 -21.96 2.86 -2.38
C GLY A 83 -20.48 2.93 -2.79
N ILE A 84 -19.80 4.08 -2.60
CA ILE A 84 -18.35 4.18 -2.80
C ILE A 84 -17.59 3.30 -1.79
N LYS A 85 -16.61 2.52 -2.27
CA LYS A 85 -15.68 1.76 -1.42
C LYS A 85 -14.55 2.67 -0.92
N ILE A 86 -14.19 2.59 0.36
CA ILE A 86 -13.14 3.40 0.99
C ILE A 86 -11.95 2.53 1.38
N ASN A 87 -10.81 2.79 0.74
CA ASN A 87 -9.50 2.37 1.21
C ASN A 87 -8.86 3.51 1.99
N CYS A 88 -8.36 3.24 3.20
CA CYS A 88 -7.79 4.26 4.07
C CYS A 88 -6.33 3.99 4.43
N HIS A 89 -5.48 5.02 4.37
CA HIS A 89 -4.20 5.04 5.10
C HIS A 89 -4.40 5.86 6.37
N THR A 90 -4.43 5.19 7.52
CA THR A 90 -4.71 5.79 8.82
C THR A 90 -3.45 6.25 9.56
N GLY A 91 -2.28 5.77 9.11
CA GLY A 91 -1.09 5.73 9.96
C GLY A 91 -1.31 4.82 11.18
N ILE A 92 -0.59 5.08 12.28
CA ILE A 92 -0.82 4.38 13.55
C ILE A 92 -2.29 4.54 13.94
N LEU A 93 -2.98 3.43 14.24
CA LEU A 93 -4.41 3.41 14.56
C LEU A 93 -4.65 2.73 15.90
N ASP A 94 -5.13 3.48 16.90
CA ASP A 94 -5.55 2.91 18.17
C ASP A 94 -7.03 2.46 18.14
N ALA A 95 -7.46 1.77 19.20
CA ALA A 95 -8.82 1.23 19.29
C ALA A 95 -9.91 2.32 19.26
N ALA A 96 -9.66 3.50 19.85
CA ALA A 96 -10.64 4.58 19.88
C ALA A 96 -10.84 5.19 18.49
N ARG A 97 -9.75 5.39 17.76
CA ARG A 97 -9.77 5.87 16.37
C ARG A 97 -10.33 4.81 15.42
N ALA A 98 -10.02 3.53 15.64
CA ALA A 98 -10.63 2.43 14.88
C ALA A 98 -12.16 2.42 15.07
N ALA A 99 -12.65 2.60 16.30
CA ALA A 99 -14.09 2.70 16.55
C ALA A 99 -14.73 3.90 15.83
N ALA A 100 -14.04 5.04 15.74
CA ALA A 100 -14.53 6.22 15.01
C ALA A 100 -14.63 6.00 13.49
N LEU A 101 -13.86 5.05 12.93
CA LEU A 101 -13.87 4.71 11.51
C LEU A 101 -14.87 3.59 11.17
N ALA A 102 -15.42 2.90 12.17
CA ALA A 102 -16.33 1.77 11.98
C ALA A 102 -17.51 2.12 11.06
N GLY A 103 -17.79 1.25 10.08
CA GLY A 103 -18.86 1.44 9.08
C GLY A 103 -18.54 2.45 7.96
N THR A 104 -17.46 3.23 8.08
CA THR A 104 -17.07 4.22 7.06
C THR A 104 -15.85 3.82 6.24
N VAL A 105 -15.12 2.79 6.65
CA VAL A 105 -13.94 2.26 5.96
C VAL A 105 -14.20 0.81 5.55
N ASP A 106 -13.85 0.45 4.32
CA ASP A 106 -14.02 -0.89 3.79
C ASP A 106 -12.71 -1.69 3.86
N VAL A 107 -11.56 -1.03 3.73
CA VAL A 107 -10.23 -1.62 3.85
C VAL A 107 -9.21 -0.59 4.35
N VAL A 108 -8.25 -1.05 5.15
CA VAL A 108 -7.10 -0.24 5.57
C VAL A 108 -5.85 -0.69 4.83
N SER A 109 -5.18 0.24 4.17
CA SER A 109 -3.83 0.07 3.68
C SER A 109 -2.86 0.56 4.75
N TYR A 110 -2.05 -0.34 5.30
CA TYR A 110 -1.23 -0.05 6.46
C TYR A 110 0.25 -0.17 6.14
N ASP A 111 1.00 0.93 6.21
CA ASP A 111 2.46 0.93 6.02
C ASP A 111 3.12 0.26 7.24
N TYR A 112 3.42 -1.03 7.12
CA TYR A 112 3.98 -1.82 8.22
C TYR A 112 5.47 -1.53 8.38
N VAL A 113 5.84 -1.03 9.56
CA VAL A 113 7.23 -0.76 9.94
C VAL A 113 7.45 -1.18 11.38
N SER A 114 8.47 -2.01 11.59
CA SER A 114 8.85 -2.54 12.90
C SER A 114 10.33 -2.25 13.25
N ASP A 115 11.08 -1.59 12.36
CA ASP A 115 12.47 -1.21 12.62
C ASP A 115 12.57 0.21 13.17
N ALA A 116 13.09 0.34 14.39
CA ALA A 116 13.25 1.63 15.08
C ALA A 116 14.14 2.62 14.31
N ARG A 117 15.07 2.15 13.46
CA ARG A 117 15.92 3.00 12.61
C ARG A 117 15.09 3.69 11.52
N ILE A 118 14.10 2.99 10.95
CA ILE A 118 13.16 3.59 9.98
C ILE A 118 12.27 4.60 10.71
N VAL A 119 11.67 4.21 11.84
CA VAL A 119 10.72 5.07 12.56
C VAL A 119 11.37 6.40 12.98
N SER A 120 12.56 6.33 13.57
CA SER A 120 13.27 7.53 14.04
C SER A 120 14.02 8.26 12.93
N GLY A 121 14.74 7.54 12.05
CA GLY A 121 15.64 8.15 11.06
C GLY A 121 14.97 8.52 9.74
N VAL A 122 14.06 7.68 9.25
CA VAL A 122 13.39 7.88 7.95
C VAL A 122 12.08 8.64 8.15
N TYR A 123 11.24 8.21 9.09
CA TYR A 123 9.96 8.88 9.33
C TYR A 123 10.12 10.12 10.21
N GLY A 124 11.06 10.13 11.15
CA GLY A 124 11.19 11.22 12.11
C GLY A 124 10.04 11.23 13.12
N SER A 125 9.45 10.07 13.37
CA SER A 125 8.29 9.89 14.24
C SER A 125 8.70 9.94 15.70
N LEU A 126 7.86 10.55 16.54
CA LEU A 126 8.03 10.53 18.01
C LEU A 126 7.54 9.21 18.63
N SER A 127 6.75 8.44 17.90
CA SER A 127 6.36 7.07 18.27
C SER A 127 7.50 6.08 18.14
N GLN A 128 7.37 4.94 18.81
CA GLN A 128 8.30 3.81 18.74
C GLN A 128 7.84 2.79 17.70
N ALA A 129 8.71 1.84 17.34
CA ALA A 129 8.37 0.79 16.38
C ALA A 129 7.21 -0.09 16.87
N GLU A 130 7.14 -0.32 18.17
CA GLU A 130 6.08 -1.07 18.83
C GLU A 130 4.71 -0.40 18.66
N ASP A 131 4.65 0.93 18.55
CA ASP A 131 3.40 1.65 18.30
C ASP A 131 2.88 1.38 16.88
N TYR A 132 3.76 1.27 15.89
CA TYR A 132 3.37 0.91 14.52
C TYR A 132 2.87 -0.52 14.44
N VAL A 133 3.52 -1.46 15.15
CA VAL A 133 3.08 -2.86 15.23
C VAL A 133 1.74 -2.97 15.98
N ALA A 134 1.59 -2.28 17.11
CA ALA A 134 0.33 -2.25 17.86
C ALA A 134 -0.81 -1.64 17.04
N GLY A 135 -0.53 -0.58 16.26
CA GLY A 135 -1.49 0.03 15.35
C GLY A 135 -1.92 -0.91 14.23
N PHE A 136 -1.00 -1.72 13.68
CA PHE A 136 -1.31 -2.72 12.68
C PHE A 136 -2.23 -3.82 13.22
N ILE A 137 -1.96 -4.29 14.45
CA ILE A 137 -2.80 -5.27 15.14
C ILE A 137 -4.20 -4.70 15.39
N SER A 138 -4.27 -3.47 15.90
CA SER A 138 -5.55 -2.77 16.15
C SER A 138 -6.35 -2.57 14.87
N ALA A 139 -5.69 -2.17 13.77
CA ALA A 139 -6.34 -2.06 12.47
C ALA A 139 -6.86 -3.41 11.97
N SER A 140 -6.04 -4.45 12.04
CA SER A 140 -6.39 -5.80 11.57
C SER A 140 -7.52 -6.45 12.38
N GLY A 141 -7.67 -6.08 13.66
CA GLY A 141 -8.79 -6.51 14.50
C GLY A 141 -10.11 -5.76 14.21
N ALA A 142 -10.05 -4.60 13.55
CA ALA A 142 -11.21 -3.75 13.28
C ALA A 142 -11.64 -3.74 11.82
N PHE A 143 -10.71 -3.94 10.88
CA PHE A 143 -10.92 -3.83 9.44
C PHE A 143 -10.09 -4.88 8.67
N PRO A 144 -10.54 -5.30 7.47
CA PRO A 144 -9.64 -5.90 6.49
C PRO A 144 -8.43 -4.99 6.28
N THR A 145 -7.25 -5.44 6.68
CA THR A 145 -6.03 -4.61 6.71
C THR A 145 -4.94 -5.22 5.86
N VAL A 146 -4.54 -4.50 4.82
CA VAL A 146 -3.52 -4.91 3.85
C VAL A 146 -2.18 -4.29 4.25
N PRO A 147 -1.19 -5.08 4.71
CA PRO A 147 0.14 -4.56 4.99
C PRO A 147 0.83 -4.13 3.70
N HIS A 148 1.38 -2.92 3.75
CA HIS A 148 2.25 -2.34 2.74
C HIS A 148 3.70 -2.44 3.23
N ILE A 149 4.51 -3.24 2.54
CA ILE A 149 5.93 -3.41 2.80
C ILE A 149 6.70 -2.50 1.84
N THR A 150 7.43 -1.52 2.38
CA THR A 150 8.28 -0.65 1.57
C THR A 150 9.72 -1.15 1.57
N VAL A 151 10.12 -1.74 0.45
CA VAL A 151 11.49 -2.25 0.24
C VAL A 151 12.44 -1.10 -0.02
N GLY A 152 13.55 -1.03 0.73
CA GLY A 152 14.66 -0.12 0.50
C GLY A 152 14.60 1.20 1.25
N LEU A 153 13.79 1.32 2.31
CA LEU A 153 13.74 2.55 3.13
C LEU A 153 15.07 2.86 3.85
N MET A 154 15.93 1.86 4.05
CA MET A 154 17.27 2.04 4.63
C MET A 154 18.39 1.92 3.57
N GLY A 155 18.04 1.97 2.29
CA GLY A 155 18.97 1.75 1.18
C GLY A 155 19.06 0.28 0.75
N PRO A 156 19.82 -0.01 -0.32
CA PRO A 156 19.89 -1.33 -0.94
C PRO A 156 20.59 -2.39 -0.07
N ASP A 157 21.56 -2.00 0.76
CA ASP A 157 22.40 -2.92 1.54
C ASP A 157 21.64 -3.66 2.65
N GLU A 158 20.51 -3.11 3.09
CA GLU A 158 19.66 -3.72 4.11
C GLU A 158 18.61 -4.68 3.49
N GLU A 159 18.56 -4.79 2.16
CA GLU A 159 17.56 -5.56 1.43
C GLU A 159 18.15 -6.80 0.74
N PRO A 160 17.45 -7.95 0.76
CA PRO A 160 16.04 -8.12 1.14
C PRO A 160 15.81 -8.35 2.65
N SER A 161 16.88 -8.45 3.45
CA SER A 161 16.84 -8.88 4.86
C SER A 161 15.81 -8.13 5.71
N LEU A 162 15.75 -6.80 5.58
CA LEU A 162 14.83 -5.97 6.35
C LEU A 162 13.36 -6.24 6.00
N SER A 163 13.04 -6.26 4.70
CA SER A 163 11.68 -6.56 4.25
C SER A 163 11.25 -8.00 4.54
N LEU A 164 12.17 -8.96 4.46
CA LEU A 164 11.92 -10.36 4.84
C LEU A 164 11.61 -10.49 6.33
N LYS A 165 12.31 -9.74 7.19
CA LYS A 165 12.01 -9.68 8.62
C LYS A 165 10.59 -9.18 8.86
N SER A 166 10.18 -8.09 8.21
CA SER A 166 8.80 -7.57 8.34
C SER A 166 7.74 -8.59 7.90
N LEU A 167 7.97 -9.32 6.79
CA LEU A 167 7.05 -10.38 6.36
C LEU A 167 6.97 -11.52 7.38
N ALA A 168 8.11 -11.94 7.94
CA ALA A 168 8.16 -12.99 8.97
C ALA A 168 7.44 -12.57 10.26
N GLU A 169 7.58 -11.30 10.67
CA GLU A 169 6.87 -10.76 11.84
C GLU A 169 5.35 -10.72 11.62
N ILE A 170 4.88 -10.28 10.44
CA ILE A 170 3.45 -10.32 10.10
C ILE A 170 2.93 -11.76 10.12
N ARG A 171 3.67 -12.71 9.56
CA ARG A 171 3.33 -14.13 9.59
C ARG A 171 3.22 -14.64 11.02
N GLY A 172 4.19 -14.30 11.88
CA GLY A 172 4.17 -14.63 13.30
C GLY A 172 2.94 -14.08 14.02
N LEU A 173 2.55 -12.83 13.77
CA LEU A 173 1.32 -12.24 14.34
C LEU A 173 0.07 -13.02 13.93
N ALA A 174 0.00 -13.48 12.68
CA ALA A 174 -1.13 -14.25 12.20
C ALA A 174 -1.14 -15.69 12.77
N ASP A 175 0.03 -16.32 12.90
CA ASP A 175 0.18 -17.66 13.51
C ASP A 175 -0.15 -17.65 15.01
N GLU A 176 0.15 -16.55 15.70
CA GLU A 176 -0.24 -16.30 17.09
C GLU A 176 -1.73 -15.94 17.25
N GLY A 177 -2.47 -15.79 16.16
CA GLY A 177 -3.88 -15.38 16.17
C GLY A 177 -4.12 -13.93 16.61
N ARG A 178 -3.07 -13.09 16.60
CA ARG A 178 -3.17 -11.65 16.95
C ARG A 178 -3.77 -10.82 15.82
N ILE A 179 -3.65 -11.31 14.60
CA ILE A 179 -4.32 -10.78 13.40
C ILE A 179 -4.92 -11.94 12.62
N SER A 180 -5.92 -11.67 11.79
CA SER A 180 -6.35 -12.63 10.76
C SER A 180 -5.32 -12.69 9.63
N GLU A 181 -5.41 -13.73 8.79
CA GLU A 181 -4.66 -13.79 7.52
C GLU A 181 -4.86 -12.46 6.75
N PRO A 182 -3.78 -11.73 6.42
CA PRO A 182 -3.90 -10.49 5.67
C PRO A 182 -4.59 -10.75 4.33
N PRO A 183 -5.62 -9.99 3.95
CA PRO A 183 -6.39 -10.31 2.75
C PRO A 183 -5.62 -10.05 1.45
N ALA A 184 -4.48 -9.36 1.52
CA ALA A 184 -3.48 -9.22 0.48
C ALA A 184 -2.16 -8.77 1.12
N ILE A 185 -1.05 -8.87 0.38
CA ILE A 185 0.23 -8.25 0.74
C ILE A 185 0.61 -7.28 -0.38
N VAL A 186 0.87 -6.02 -0.05
CA VAL A 186 1.33 -5.03 -1.04
C VAL A 186 2.81 -4.75 -0.82
N ILE A 187 3.59 -4.91 -1.87
CA ILE A 187 5.00 -4.58 -1.89
C ILE A 187 5.16 -3.30 -2.70
N ILE A 188 5.70 -2.27 -2.06
CA ILE A 188 6.11 -1.02 -2.69
C ILE A 188 7.63 -0.85 -2.54
N VAL A 189 8.20 0.01 -3.37
CA VAL A 189 9.65 0.18 -3.45
C VAL A 189 10.00 1.63 -3.21
N PHE A 190 10.96 1.85 -2.33
CA PHE A 190 11.55 3.15 -2.10
C PHE A 190 11.97 3.79 -3.44
N ARG A 191 11.50 5.01 -3.65
CA ARG A 191 11.87 5.84 -4.80
C ARG A 191 12.62 7.07 -4.29
N PRO A 192 13.84 7.32 -4.76
CA PRO A 192 14.55 8.57 -4.48
C PRO A 192 13.71 9.72 -5.02
N THR A 193 13.16 10.53 -4.11
CA THR A 193 12.23 11.60 -4.46
C THR A 193 13.00 12.90 -4.55
N PRO A 194 13.02 13.57 -5.72
CA PRO A 194 13.77 14.81 -5.89
C PRO A 194 13.42 15.86 -4.84
N GLY A 195 14.44 16.49 -4.26
CA GLY A 195 14.36 17.50 -3.20
C GLY A 195 13.81 17.00 -1.87
N THR A 196 14.02 15.73 -1.53
CA THR A 196 13.84 15.20 -0.17
C THR A 196 15.20 14.86 0.43
N ARG A 197 15.26 14.57 1.74
CA ARG A 197 16.52 14.24 2.41
C ARG A 197 17.14 12.93 1.92
N MET A 198 16.36 12.10 1.21
CA MET A 198 16.81 10.84 0.64
C MET A 198 16.85 10.85 -0.90
N GLU A 199 16.90 12.03 -1.53
CA GLU A 199 16.95 12.09 -3.00
C GLU A 199 18.20 11.42 -3.61
N GLY A 200 19.30 11.36 -2.84
CA GLY A 200 20.56 10.73 -3.24
C GLY A 200 20.75 9.29 -2.76
N VAL A 201 19.77 8.71 -2.06
CA VAL A 201 19.83 7.29 -1.64
C VAL A 201 19.49 6.42 -2.84
N GLU A 202 20.24 5.35 -3.08
CA GLU A 202 19.95 4.42 -4.17
C GLU A 202 18.69 3.59 -3.88
N PRO A 203 17.86 3.28 -4.91
CA PRO A 203 16.77 2.32 -4.74
C PRO A 203 17.31 0.90 -4.54
N PRO A 204 16.53 -0.02 -3.93
CA PRO A 204 16.96 -1.40 -3.80
C PRO A 204 17.15 -2.06 -5.16
N VAL A 205 18.09 -2.98 -5.29
CA VAL A 205 18.26 -3.74 -6.53
C VAL A 205 16.99 -4.56 -6.83
N ALA A 206 16.63 -4.69 -8.10
CA ALA A 206 15.38 -5.33 -8.49
C ALA A 206 15.27 -6.76 -7.96
N ASP A 207 16.37 -7.52 -7.95
CA ASP A 207 16.39 -8.91 -7.49
C ASP A 207 16.08 -9.04 -5.99
N SER A 208 16.52 -8.10 -5.15
CA SER A 208 16.11 -8.06 -3.73
C SER A 208 14.59 -7.89 -3.60
N VAL A 209 13.97 -7.03 -4.42
CA VAL A 209 12.50 -6.89 -4.43
C VAL A 209 11.82 -8.18 -4.89
N ILE A 210 12.39 -8.89 -5.86
CA ILE A 210 11.91 -10.20 -6.32
C ILE A 210 11.96 -11.25 -5.21
N ASP A 211 13.03 -11.27 -4.42
CA ASP A 211 13.14 -12.18 -3.29
C ASP A 211 12.09 -11.90 -2.21
N VAL A 212 11.77 -10.62 -1.96
CA VAL A 212 10.66 -10.22 -1.08
C VAL A 212 9.31 -10.68 -1.63
N ILE A 213 9.07 -10.55 -2.94
CA ILE A 213 7.83 -11.03 -3.59
C ILE A 213 7.68 -12.54 -3.43
N LYS A 214 8.74 -13.31 -3.71
CA LYS A 214 8.72 -14.78 -3.57
C LYS A 214 8.49 -15.19 -2.12
N ALA A 215 9.12 -14.51 -1.17
CA ALA A 215 8.92 -14.77 0.25
C ALA A 215 7.48 -14.48 0.68
N ALA A 216 6.89 -13.36 0.25
CA ALA A 216 5.51 -13.04 0.52
C ALA A 216 4.56 -14.13 -0.03
N LYS A 217 4.77 -14.59 -1.26
CA LYS A 217 3.97 -15.71 -1.83
C LYS A 217 4.11 -17.00 -1.04
N SER A 218 5.30 -17.28 -0.52
CA SER A 218 5.59 -18.48 0.26
C SER A 218 4.97 -18.42 1.67
N LEU A 219 5.04 -17.27 2.33
CA LEU A 219 4.55 -17.07 3.70
C LEU A 219 3.03 -16.87 3.76
N PHE A 220 2.44 -16.32 2.71
CA PHE A 220 1.01 -16.01 2.62
C PHE A 220 0.39 -16.63 1.35
N PRO A 221 0.34 -17.97 1.24
CA PRO A 221 -0.11 -18.64 0.02
C PRO A 221 -1.59 -18.40 -0.30
N ALA A 222 -2.42 -18.08 0.70
CA ALA A 222 -3.82 -17.73 0.55
C ALA A 222 -4.05 -16.26 0.14
N SER A 223 -3.01 -15.43 0.23
CA SER A 223 -3.11 -13.99 0.12
C SER A 223 -2.48 -13.52 -1.19
N PRO A 224 -3.22 -12.79 -2.05
CA PRO A 224 -2.64 -12.23 -3.26
C PRO A 224 -1.52 -11.22 -2.91
N VAL A 225 -0.41 -11.32 -3.64
CA VAL A 225 0.74 -10.42 -3.54
C VAL A 225 0.70 -9.42 -4.68
N SER A 226 0.72 -8.14 -4.33
CA SER A 226 0.59 -7.01 -5.25
C SER A 226 1.87 -6.19 -5.29
N LEU A 227 2.40 -5.92 -6.48
CA LEU A 227 3.43 -4.90 -6.69
C LEU A 227 2.75 -3.53 -6.83
N GLY A 228 2.80 -2.75 -5.76
CA GLY A 228 2.12 -1.48 -5.59
C GLY A 228 2.65 -0.34 -6.47
N CYS A 229 1.97 0.81 -6.44
CA CYS A 229 2.22 1.92 -7.38
C CYS A 229 3.57 2.64 -7.17
N MET A 230 4.06 2.69 -5.93
CA MET A 230 5.29 3.39 -5.57
C MET A 230 6.50 2.50 -5.88
N ARG A 231 7.27 2.91 -6.89
CA ARG A 231 8.59 2.38 -7.26
C ARG A 231 9.28 3.34 -8.24
N PRO A 232 10.63 3.32 -8.35
CA PRO A 232 11.33 4.14 -9.34
C PRO A 232 10.79 3.94 -10.76
N THR A 233 10.79 5.00 -11.56
CA THR A 233 10.23 5.02 -12.93
C THR A 233 11.29 4.62 -13.97
N GLY A 234 10.90 4.55 -15.24
CA GLY A 234 11.83 4.30 -16.35
C GLY A 234 12.38 2.87 -16.35
N ARG A 235 13.69 2.73 -16.63
CA ARG A 235 14.36 1.43 -16.78
C ARG A 235 14.18 0.51 -15.58
N TYR A 236 14.20 1.07 -14.37
CA TYR A 236 14.01 0.30 -13.14
C TYR A 236 12.64 -0.36 -13.10
N ARG A 237 11.54 0.39 -13.35
CA ARG A 237 10.18 -0.16 -13.40
C ARG A 237 10.04 -1.23 -14.48
N ASP A 238 10.60 -0.96 -15.65
CA ASP A 238 10.57 -1.88 -16.78
C ASP A 238 11.21 -3.24 -16.45
N GLU A 239 12.35 -3.20 -15.75
CA GLU A 239 13.04 -4.40 -15.27
C GLU A 239 12.28 -5.10 -14.15
N LEU A 240 11.96 -4.37 -13.08
CA LEU A 240 11.30 -4.92 -11.90
C LEU A 240 9.94 -5.53 -12.24
N ASP A 241 9.09 -4.83 -13.00
CA ASP A 241 7.76 -5.34 -13.31
C ASP A 241 7.84 -6.63 -14.13
N ALA A 242 8.76 -6.72 -15.11
CA ALA A 242 8.93 -7.92 -15.92
C ALA A 242 9.46 -9.10 -15.08
N LYS A 243 10.42 -8.85 -14.19
CA LYS A 243 10.92 -9.86 -13.24
C LYS A 243 9.83 -10.29 -12.24
N ALA A 244 8.97 -9.37 -11.80
CA ALA A 244 7.88 -9.65 -10.86
C ALA A 244 6.83 -10.60 -11.47
N VAL A 245 6.54 -10.46 -12.77
CA VAL A 245 5.72 -11.45 -13.50
C VAL A 245 6.36 -12.84 -13.42
N GLY A 246 7.65 -12.93 -13.71
CA GLY A 246 8.41 -14.20 -13.59
C GLY A 246 8.46 -14.77 -12.17
N ALA A 247 8.32 -13.91 -11.15
CA ALA A 247 8.26 -14.30 -9.75
C ALA A 247 6.86 -14.78 -9.31
N GLY A 248 5.85 -14.67 -10.18
CA GLY A 248 4.48 -15.09 -9.90
C GLY A 248 3.68 -14.08 -9.06
N VAL A 249 3.97 -12.78 -9.18
CA VAL A 249 3.15 -11.73 -8.56
C VAL A 249 1.70 -11.80 -9.08
N ASP A 250 0.72 -11.61 -8.21
CA ASP A 250 -0.70 -11.75 -8.56
C ASP A 250 -1.25 -10.46 -9.20
N ILE A 251 -0.76 -9.29 -8.74
CA ILE A 251 -1.24 -7.97 -9.17
C ILE A 251 -0.06 -7.02 -9.42
N ILE A 252 -0.11 -6.24 -10.52
CA ILE A 252 0.82 -5.12 -10.74
C ILE A 252 0.04 -3.83 -10.97
N VAL A 253 0.34 -2.83 -10.15
CA VAL A 253 -0.24 -1.48 -10.27
C VAL A 253 0.56 -0.63 -11.24
N MET A 254 -0.14 0.02 -12.17
CA MET A 254 0.45 0.84 -13.23
C MET A 254 1.58 0.10 -13.96
N PRO A 255 1.29 -1.08 -14.55
CA PRO A 255 2.30 -1.98 -15.09
C PRO A 255 3.03 -1.35 -16.28
N SER A 256 4.32 -1.67 -16.40
CA SER A 256 5.10 -1.34 -17.58
C SER A 256 4.66 -2.13 -18.82
N LYS A 257 5.04 -1.64 -20.00
CA LYS A 257 4.85 -2.40 -21.25
C LYS A 257 5.62 -3.72 -21.23
N LYS A 258 6.79 -3.76 -20.56
CA LYS A 258 7.59 -4.98 -20.43
C LYS A 258 6.94 -6.02 -19.53
N ALA A 259 6.24 -5.61 -18.48
CA ALA A 259 5.43 -6.50 -17.66
C ALA A 259 4.37 -7.22 -18.50
N ARG A 260 3.64 -6.46 -19.32
CA ARG A 260 2.63 -7.02 -20.22
C ARG A 260 3.22 -7.98 -21.23
N LYS A 261 4.35 -7.63 -21.82
CA LYS A 261 5.06 -8.55 -22.72
C LYS A 261 5.48 -9.83 -22.00
N ALA A 262 6.09 -9.74 -20.83
CA ALA A 262 6.50 -10.90 -20.04
C ALA A 262 5.31 -11.82 -19.70
N ALA A 263 4.17 -11.25 -19.30
CA ALA A 263 2.97 -12.04 -19.00
C ALA A 263 2.44 -12.80 -20.22
N LEU A 264 2.38 -12.15 -21.38
CA LEU A 264 1.95 -12.77 -22.63
C LEU A 264 2.93 -13.84 -23.12
N ASP A 265 4.24 -13.57 -23.04
CA ASP A 265 5.29 -14.54 -23.42
C ASP A 265 5.26 -15.79 -22.53
N MET A 266 4.83 -15.65 -21.27
CA MET A 266 4.63 -16.75 -20.32
C MET A 266 3.27 -17.45 -20.46
N GLY A 267 2.41 -17.01 -21.38
CA GLY A 267 1.07 -17.58 -21.59
C GLY A 267 0.05 -17.25 -20.50
N LEU A 268 0.29 -16.21 -19.68
CA LEU A 268 -0.62 -15.81 -18.61
C LEU A 268 -1.86 -15.09 -19.17
N THR A 269 -3.01 -15.36 -18.55
CA THR A 269 -4.21 -14.54 -18.78
C THR A 269 -4.06 -13.20 -18.07
N VAL A 270 -4.16 -12.10 -18.81
CA VAL A 270 -4.08 -10.74 -18.25
C VAL A 270 -5.49 -10.22 -17.97
N ALA A 271 -5.83 -10.06 -16.69
CA ALA A 271 -7.01 -9.33 -16.24
C ALA A 271 -6.68 -7.85 -16.05
N GLU A 272 -7.64 -6.96 -16.31
CA GLU A 272 -7.48 -5.52 -16.14
C GLU A 272 -8.44 -5.03 -15.05
N ALA A 273 -7.97 -4.14 -14.18
CA ALA A 273 -8.77 -3.51 -13.12
C ALA A 273 -8.54 -2.00 -13.08
N ASP A 274 -9.55 -1.25 -12.59
CA ASP A 274 -9.56 0.21 -12.60
C ASP A 274 -9.59 0.86 -11.21
N GLU A 275 -9.49 0.06 -10.14
CA GLU A 275 -9.48 0.50 -8.74
C GLU A 275 -8.12 0.28 -8.06
N CYS A 276 -7.92 0.91 -6.90
CA CYS A 276 -6.72 0.79 -6.07
C CYS A 276 -6.31 -0.68 -5.82
N CYS A 277 -5.03 -0.91 -5.59
CA CYS A 277 -4.38 -2.23 -5.53
C CYS A 277 -4.98 -3.23 -4.54
N VAL A 278 -5.70 -2.75 -3.53
CA VAL A 278 -6.36 -3.58 -2.54
C VAL A 278 -7.64 -4.21 -3.06
N PHE A 279 -8.44 -3.51 -3.87
CA PHE A 279 -9.77 -4.02 -4.26
C PHE A 279 -9.73 -5.23 -5.21
N PRO A 280 -8.90 -5.26 -6.27
CA PRO A 280 -8.75 -6.46 -7.09
C PRO A 280 -8.23 -7.66 -6.28
N ALA A 281 -7.49 -7.39 -5.21
CA ALA A 281 -6.98 -8.43 -4.31
C ALA A 281 -8.11 -9.03 -3.44
N LEU A 282 -9.05 -8.18 -2.97
CA LEU A 282 -10.21 -8.60 -2.20
C LEU A 282 -11.29 -9.29 -3.06
N GLU A 283 -11.45 -8.88 -4.32
CA GLU A 283 -12.45 -9.43 -5.25
C GLU A 283 -12.00 -10.73 -5.90
N GLY A 284 -10.69 -11.05 -5.85
CA GLY A 284 -10.11 -12.26 -6.45
C GLY A 284 -10.34 -13.56 -5.67
N GLY A 285 -11.02 -13.51 -4.52
CA GLY A 285 -11.29 -14.65 -3.64
C GLY A 285 -12.50 -15.51 -4.03
N ASP A 286 -13.46 -14.96 -4.77
CA ASP A 286 -14.66 -15.68 -5.22
C ASP A 286 -14.92 -15.36 -6.69
N GLY A 287 -14.44 -16.22 -7.56
CA GLY A 287 -14.60 -16.09 -9.01
C GLY A 287 -14.54 -17.44 -9.71
N ASP A 288 -15.06 -18.49 -9.08
CA ASP A 288 -15.46 -19.70 -9.79
C ASP A 288 -16.93 -19.99 -9.49
N GLY A 289 -17.76 -19.98 -10.53
CA GLY A 289 -19.06 -20.64 -10.52
C GLY A 289 -20.32 -19.80 -10.30
N ARG A 290 -20.81 -19.21 -11.40
CA ARG A 290 -22.23 -18.95 -11.75
C ARG A 290 -22.93 -17.72 -11.17
#